data_AF-A0A534NFX0-F1
#
_entry.id   AF-A0A534NFX0-F1
#
_cell.length_a   1.000
_cell.length_b   1.000
_cell.length_c   1.000
_cell.angle_alpha   90.00
_cell.angle_beta   90.00
_cell.angle_gamma   90.00
#
_symmetry.space_group_name_H-M   'P 1'
#
loop_
_entity.id
_entity.type
_entity.pdbx_description
1 polymer ?
#
loop_
_entity_poly.entity_id
_entity_poly.type
_entity_poly.pdbx_seq_one_letter_code
_entity_poly.pdbx_strand_id
1 'polypeptide(L)' 'MMKLKIFLGAILGILTSLTSLNAQVKGLIVGPGAERYPIAVSPLKNLGQSDDTKKLSEGIADTIVRDLNLSGWFKVLDR' A
#
# COMPACT_ATOMS: atom_id res chain seq x y z
N MET A 1 -25.53 47.10 -26.01
CA MET A 1 -24.75 47.12 -24.74
C MET A 1 -25.08 45.97 -23.79
N MET A 2 -26.33 45.52 -23.65
CA MET A 2 -26.70 44.45 -22.70
C MET A 2 -26.07 43.08 -23.01
N LYS A 3 -26.05 42.68 -24.29
CA LYS A 3 -25.47 41.40 -24.74
C LYS A 3 -23.97 41.27 -24.45
N LEU A 4 -23.22 42.37 -24.54
CA LEU A 4 -21.77 42.39 -24.28
C LEU A 4 -21.46 42.20 -22.78
N LYS A 5 -22.26 42.79 -21.89
CA LYS A 5 -22.13 42.63 -20.44
C LYS A 5 -22.41 41.19 -19.99
N ILE A 6 -23.42 40.56 -20.60
CA ILE A 6 -23.76 39.16 -20.36
C ILE A 6 -22.62 38.24 -20.81
N PHE A 7 -22.06 38.51 -21.99
CA PHE A 7 -20.94 37.74 -22.52
C PHE A 7 -19.68 37.86 -21.66
N LEU A 8 -19.36 39.07 -21.20
CA LEU A 8 -18.21 39.32 -20.32
C LEU A 8 -18.40 38.67 -18.94
N GLY A 9 -19.62 38.70 -18.40
CA GLY A 9 -19.97 38.04 -17.15
C GLY A 9 -19.84 36.52 -17.24
N ALA A 10 -20.25 35.93 -18.36
CA ALA A 10 -20.11 34.49 -18.58
C ALA A 10 -18.63 34.06 -18.65
N ILE A 11 -17.78 34.84 -19.35
CA ILE A 11 -16.34 34.57 -19.43
C ILE A 11 -15.69 34.68 -18.05
N LEU A 12 -16.02 35.71 -17.27
CA LEU A 12 -15.48 35.89 -15.93
C LEU A 12 -15.93 34.78 -14.96
N GLY A 13 -17.16 34.30 -15.10
CA GLY A 13 -17.67 33.14 -14.36
C GLY A 13 -16.91 31.85 -14.69
N ILE A 14 -16.54 31.63 -15.95
CA ILE A 14 -15.75 30.45 -16.35
C ILE A 14 -14.31 30.55 -15.82
N LEU A 15 -13.68 31.72 -15.93
CA LEU A 15 -12.31 31.94 -15.45
C LEU A 15 -12.14 31.74 -13.94
N THR A 16 -13.18 32.02 -13.16
CA THR A 16 -13.17 31.82 -11.69
C THR A 16 -13.52 30.41 -11.25
N SER A 17 -14.01 29.56 -12.16
CA SER A 17 -14.40 28.16 -11.87
C SER A 17 -13.24 27.15 -11.95
N LEU A 18 -12.03 27.60 -12.31
CA LEU A 18 -10.79 26.82 -12.28
C LEU A 18 -10.34 26.63 -10.82
N THR A 19 -11.14 25.91 -10.05
CA THR A 19 -10.76 25.43 -8.72
C THR A 19 -9.61 24.45 -8.87
N SER A 20 -8.57 24.61 -8.05
CA SER A 20 -7.36 23.80 -8.10
C SER A 20 -7.70 22.31 -7.99
N LEU A 21 -7.46 21.58 -9.07
CA LEU A 21 -7.40 20.12 -9.08
C LEU A 21 -6.16 19.71 -8.28
N ASN A 22 -6.28 19.71 -6.96
CA ASN A 22 -5.21 19.23 -6.09
C ASN A 22 -5.11 17.72 -6.31
N ALA A 23 -4.00 17.26 -6.87
CA ALA A 23 -3.67 15.85 -6.96
C ALA A 23 -3.58 15.29 -5.53
N GLN A 24 -4.68 14.72 -5.03
CA GLN A 24 -4.72 14.17 -3.69
C GLN A 24 -4.21 12.73 -3.75
N VAL A 25 -3.01 12.50 -3.21
CA VAL A 25 -2.50 11.15 -2.98
C VAL A 25 -3.16 10.63 -1.70
N LYS A 26 -4.11 9.71 -1.85
CA LYS A 26 -4.72 9.00 -0.72
C LYS A 26 -3.86 7.77 -0.40
N GLY A 27 -3.12 7.84 0.71
CA GLY A 27 -2.45 6.69 1.31
C GLY A 27 -3.31 6.11 2.43
N LEU A 28 -3.36 4.78 2.53
CA LEU A 28 -4.00 4.10 3.66
C LEU A 28 -3.00 4.09 4.83
N ILE A 29 -3.32 4.78 5.92
CA ILE A 29 -2.47 4.78 7.12
C ILE A 29 -2.73 3.48 7.89
N VAL A 30 -1.80 2.55 7.82
CA VAL A 30 -1.80 1.32 8.61
C VAL A 30 -1.14 1.63 9.95
N GLY A 31 -1.96 1.93 10.96
CA GLY A 31 -1.49 2.16 12.32
C GLY A 31 -1.49 0.87 13.17
N PRO A 32 -1.01 0.94 14.43
CA PRO A 32 -1.00 -0.20 15.36
C PRO A 32 -2.38 -0.86 15.64
N GLY A 33 -3.47 -0.23 15.20
CA GLY A 33 -4.85 -0.74 15.31
C GLY A 33 -5.52 -1.07 13.97
N ALA A 34 -4.81 -1.01 12.84
CA ALA A 34 -5.33 -1.47 11.57
C ALA A 34 -5.39 -3.01 11.54
N GLU A 35 -6.41 -3.56 10.87
CA GLU A 35 -6.58 -5.01 10.78
C GLU A 35 -5.41 -5.63 10.03
N ARG A 36 -4.70 -6.53 10.71
CA ARG A 36 -3.58 -7.28 10.14
C ARG A 36 -4.10 -8.57 9.51
N TYR A 37 -3.72 -8.81 8.27
CA TYR A 37 -4.14 -10.01 7.55
C TYR A 37 -3.42 -11.26 8.10
N PRO A 38 -4.14 -12.31 8.50
CA PRO A 38 -3.52 -13.54 8.99
C PRO A 38 -2.85 -14.30 7.83
N ILE A 39 -1.63 -14.79 8.07
CA ILE A 39 -0.88 -15.57 7.09
C ILE A 39 0.00 -16.62 7.78
N ALA A 40 0.12 -17.80 7.18
CA ALA A 40 1.06 -18.84 7.62
C ALA A 40 2.25 -18.91 6.65
N VAL A 41 3.46 -19.07 7.20
CA VAL A 41 4.70 -19.21 6.42
C VAL A 41 5.31 -20.57 6.71
N SER A 42 5.32 -21.43 5.70
CA SER A 42 5.97 -22.74 5.77
C SER A 42 7.41 -22.68 5.27
N PRO A 43 8.33 -23.46 5.84
CA PRO A 43 9.66 -23.65 5.26
C PRO A 43 9.58 -24.10 3.81
N LEU A 44 10.49 -23.59 2.99
CA LEU A 44 10.57 -23.98 1.59
C LEU A 44 10.98 -25.44 1.46
N LYS A 45 10.52 -26.09 0.39
CA LYS A 45 10.92 -27.44 0.05
C LYS A 45 12.42 -27.48 -0.30
N ASN A 46 13.17 -28.31 0.41
CA ASN A 46 14.57 -28.56 0.09
C ASN A 46 14.70 -29.50 -1.12
N LEU A 47 15.54 -29.11 -2.06
CA LEU A 47 15.87 -29.92 -3.24
C LEU A 47 17.21 -30.67 -3.10
N GLY A 48 18.08 -30.20 -2.21
CA GLY A 48 19.36 -30.86 -1.89
C GLY A 48 19.26 -31.74 -0.64
N GLN A 49 20.16 -32.72 -0.52
CA GLN A 49 20.14 -33.73 0.55
C GLN A 49 21.11 -33.45 1.71
N SER A 50 21.86 -32.34 1.69
CA SER A 50 22.77 -32.01 2.80
C SER A 50 22.02 -31.48 4.02
N ASP A 51 22.55 -31.69 5.22
CA ASP A 51 21.99 -31.16 6.47
C ASP A 51 21.87 -29.63 6.47
N ASP A 52 22.72 -28.94 5.70
CA ASP A 52 22.69 -27.49 5.52
C ASP A 52 21.42 -27.00 4.80
N THR A 53 20.77 -27.82 3.98
CA THR A 53 19.55 -27.40 3.26
C THR A 53 18.38 -27.17 4.24
N LYS A 54 18.28 -27.97 5.30
CA LYS A 54 17.24 -27.78 6.33
C LYS A 54 17.36 -26.41 6.99
N LYS A 55 18.56 -26.04 7.44
CA LYS A 55 18.84 -24.73 8.05
C LYS A 55 18.55 -23.59 7.08
N LEU A 56 18.86 -23.77 5.79
CA LEU A 56 18.56 -22.77 4.76
C LEU A 56 17.06 -22.54 4.60
N SER A 57 16.26 -23.61 4.50
CA SER A 57 14.80 -23.49 4.37
C SER A 57 14.14 -22.82 5.57
N GLU A 58 14.66 -23.09 6.78
CA GLU A 58 14.21 -22.47 8.02
C GLU A 58 14.58 -20.98 8.05
N GLY A 59 15.84 -20.64 7.73
CA GLY A 59 16.30 -19.25 7.70
C GLY A 59 15.61 -18.38 6.64
N ILE A 60 15.24 -18.95 5.49
CA ILE A 60 14.44 -18.22 4.50
C ILE A 60 13.03 -17.95 5.06
N ALA A 61 12.39 -18.95 5.68
CA ALA A 61 11.10 -18.74 6.32
C ALA A 61 11.18 -17.67 7.43
N ASP A 62 12.22 -17.69 8.26
CA ASP A 62 12.44 -16.69 9.31
C ASP A 62 12.58 -15.27 8.75
N THR A 63 13.27 -15.14 7.62
CA THR A 63 13.45 -13.86 6.91
C THR A 63 12.10 -13.34 6.40
N ILE A 64 11.30 -14.21 5.78
CA ILE A 64 9.94 -13.85 5.32
C ILE A 64 9.06 -13.43 6.51
N VAL A 65 9.09 -14.16 7.63
CA VAL A 65 8.33 -13.81 8.83
C VAL A 65 8.75 -12.44 9.37
N ARG A 66 10.05 -12.16 9.42
CA ARG A 66 10.59 -10.85 9.84
C ARG A 66 10.06 -9.74 8.95
N ASP A 67 10.14 -9.89 7.64
CA ASP A 67 9.72 -8.85 6.69
C ASP A 67 8.21 -8.59 6.75
N LEU A 68 7.40 -9.66 6.87
CA LEU A 68 5.95 -9.53 7.05
C LEU A 68 5.60 -8.80 8.35
N ASN A 69 6.30 -9.08 9.44
CA ASN A 69 6.13 -8.37 10.71
C ASN A 69 6.53 -6.90 10.61
N LEU A 70 7.66 -6.59 9.95
CA LEU A 70 8.13 -5.22 9.72
C LEU A 70 7.19 -4.42 8.82
N SER A 71 6.53 -5.09 7.87
CA SER A 71 5.58 -4.45 6.97
C SER A 71 4.36 -3.87 7.72
N GLY A 72 4.01 -4.43 8.89
CA GLY A 72 2.86 -4.02 9.69
C GLY A 72 1.49 -4.45 9.16
N TRP A 73 1.44 -5.05 7.96
CA TRP A 73 0.19 -5.47 7.30
C TRP A 73 -0.29 -6.85 7.72
N PHE A 74 0.61 -7.71 8.20
CA PHE A 74 0.33 -9.12 8.42
C PHE A 74 0.44 -9.51 9.88
N LYS A 75 -0.40 -10.47 10.28
CA LYS A 75 -0.26 -11.22 11.52
C LYS A 75 0.20 -12.62 11.13
N VAL A 76 1.51 -12.87 11.25
CA VAL A 76 2.05 -14.19 10.99
C VAL A 76 1.55 -15.15 12.07
N LEU A 77 0.96 -16.27 11.65
CA LEU A 77 0.54 -17.35 12.53
C LEU A 77 1.77 -18.19 12.88
N ASP A 78 1.95 -18.49 14.17
CA ASP A 78 2.99 -19.42 14.60
C ASP A 78 2.74 -20.81 14.01
N ARG A 79 3.84 -21.47 13.68
CA ARG A 79 3.92 -22.78 13.03
C ARG A 79 4.19 -23.88 14.05
#